data_AF-A0A317EV28-F1
#
_entry.id   AF-A0A317EV28-F1
#
_cell.length_a   1.000
_cell.length_b   1.000
_cell.length_c   1.000
_cell.angle_alpha   90.00
_cell.angle_beta   90.00
_cell.angle_gamma   90.00
#
_symmetry.space_group_name_H-M   'P 1'
#
loop_
_entity.id
_entity.type
_entity.pdbx_description
1 polymer ?
#
loop_
_entity_poly.entity_id
_entity_poly.type
_entity_poly.pdbx_seq_one_letter_code
_entity_poly.pdbx_strand_id
1 'polypeptide(L)'
;MQAEWLTLMPMLSDNNGKFMGIIDVEEWNGKFKRGYAIGANGDAKEVYLSESVIYKKANYNMSTTCIRIDHYSGAGVDGYMTYTYIGSETFCFGSGNGGGQTEEAPDLGNDGGTSGAGPNDYTSVYDCHGDLNGTAIIDTNCGCIKGNTGFESCADITEKIKNECLDGVWKSLEGNLDGKITSILNSTFGTSDKINFKITDGNIDNGYARTQVIKDKLVDGIHNFDVKVTLNKNTLPSTSKEFIATTIVHEIMHAYFDFNKTHYTQQFEQHKDMAEGYIEQLKNAVKDIYPTIGNKEAYALVLNGFGDIFGNDLSYWNTLLSKYNLDNQQIINIRDAYKNHSSGTKTACSP
;
A
#
# COMPACT_ATOMS: atom_id res chain seq x y z
N MET A 1 17.32 14.01 -34.83
CA MET A 1 16.05 14.42 -34.19
C MET A 1 16.21 14.14 -32.70
N GLN A 2 16.12 15.16 -31.84
CA GLN A 2 16.02 14.93 -30.39
C GLN A 2 14.53 14.88 -30.06
N ALA A 3 14.09 13.75 -29.52
CA ALA A 3 12.74 13.61 -28.96
C ALA A 3 12.84 13.64 -27.44
N GLU A 4 11.91 14.33 -26.79
CA GLU A 4 11.82 14.46 -25.32
C GLU A 4 10.53 13.76 -24.87
N TRP A 5 10.56 13.12 -23.71
CA TRP A 5 9.37 12.55 -23.09
C TRP A 5 8.70 13.62 -22.22
N LEU A 6 7.37 13.75 -22.32
CA LEU A 6 6.58 14.63 -21.47
C LEU A 6 5.65 13.79 -20.59
N THR A 7 5.78 13.95 -19.28
CA THR A 7 4.88 13.33 -18.29
C THR A 7 4.01 14.41 -17.67
N LEU A 8 2.69 14.23 -17.74
CA LEU A 8 1.71 15.17 -17.18
C LEU A 8 1.18 14.63 -15.86
N MET A 9 1.41 15.35 -14.77
CA MET A 9 0.96 15.02 -13.42
C MET A 9 -0.11 16.03 -12.97
N PRO A 10 -1.41 15.74 -13.18
CA PRO A 10 -2.48 16.64 -12.76
C PRO A 10 -2.58 16.69 -11.23
N MET A 11 -2.68 17.88 -10.65
CA MET A 11 -2.72 18.06 -9.19
C MET A 11 -4.14 18.25 -8.62
N LEU A 12 -5.13 18.63 -9.44
CA LEU A 12 -6.54 18.79 -9.03
C LEU A 12 -7.49 18.48 -10.21
N SER A 13 -8.76 18.22 -9.90
CA SER A 13 -9.83 18.09 -10.90
C SER A 13 -10.00 19.41 -11.67
N ASP A 14 -9.82 19.32 -12.98
CA ASP A 14 -9.97 20.34 -13.99
C ASP A 14 -11.00 21.45 -13.68
N ASN A 15 -10.53 22.64 -13.33
CA ASN A 15 -11.33 23.86 -13.36
C ASN A 15 -11.32 24.41 -14.80
N ASN A 16 -12.34 24.07 -15.59
CA ASN A 16 -12.68 24.63 -16.92
C ASN A 16 -11.85 24.17 -18.16
N GLY A 17 -11.46 22.91 -18.28
CA GLY A 17 -10.75 22.38 -19.44
C GLY A 17 -9.27 22.72 -19.50
N LYS A 18 -8.67 23.20 -18.40
CA LYS A 18 -7.28 23.70 -18.35
C LYS A 18 -6.42 22.79 -17.47
N PHE A 19 -5.30 22.35 -18.03
CA PHE A 19 -4.32 21.57 -17.28
C PHE A 19 -3.75 22.38 -16.12
N MET A 20 -3.90 21.84 -14.91
CA MET A 20 -3.27 22.31 -13.69
C MET A 20 -2.43 21.18 -13.10
N GLY A 21 -1.13 21.39 -12.96
CA GLY A 21 -0.26 20.34 -12.47
C GLY A 21 1.18 20.52 -12.91
N ILE A 22 1.94 19.44 -12.85
CA ILE A 22 3.36 19.44 -13.17
C ILE A 22 3.57 18.77 -14.54
N ILE A 23 4.33 19.42 -15.41
CA ILE A 23 4.86 18.85 -16.63
C ILE A 23 6.30 18.49 -16.34
N ASP A 24 6.64 17.21 -16.47
CA ASP A 24 8.01 16.73 -16.40
C ASP A 24 8.52 16.44 -17.81
N VAL A 25 9.75 16.87 -18.10
CA VAL A 25 10.44 16.66 -19.37
C VAL A 25 11.67 15.80 -19.10
N GLU A 26 11.67 14.61 -19.67
CA GLU A 26 12.72 13.61 -19.47
C GLU A 26 13.44 13.26 -20.79
N GLU A 27 14.68 12.81 -20.67
CA GLU A 27 15.38 12.09 -21.72
C GLU A 27 14.82 10.67 -21.90
N TRP A 28 15.14 10.02 -23.01
CA TRP A 28 14.68 8.65 -23.33
C TRP A 28 15.06 7.58 -22.29
N ASN A 29 16.07 7.84 -21.48
CA ASN A 29 16.52 6.97 -20.40
C ASN A 29 15.81 7.26 -19.07
N GLY A 30 14.81 8.14 -19.05
CA GLY A 30 14.10 8.56 -17.83
C GLY A 30 14.86 9.57 -16.99
N LYS A 31 15.94 10.18 -17.52
CA LYS A 31 16.66 11.25 -16.81
C LYS A 31 15.88 12.55 -16.95
N PHE A 32 15.47 13.13 -15.82
CA PHE A 32 14.86 14.45 -15.75
C PHE A 32 15.75 15.51 -16.43
N LYS A 33 15.12 16.34 -17.26
CA LYS A 33 15.76 17.46 -17.96
C LYS A 33 15.27 18.80 -17.43
N ARG A 34 13.95 18.96 -17.27
CA ARG A 34 13.31 20.18 -16.74
C ARG A 34 11.85 19.92 -16.40
N GLY A 35 11.28 20.70 -15.48
CA GLY A 35 9.86 20.60 -15.12
C GLY A 35 9.16 21.95 -15.14
N TYR A 36 7.84 21.96 -15.26
CA TYR A 36 7.00 23.16 -15.19
C TYR A 36 5.80 22.91 -14.30
N ALA A 37 5.55 23.78 -13.34
CA ALA A 37 4.29 23.84 -12.61
C ALA A 37 3.34 24.79 -13.34
N ILE A 38 2.16 24.32 -13.71
CA ILE A 38 1.12 25.07 -14.40
C ILE A 38 0.00 25.41 -13.42
N GLY A 39 -0.17 26.71 -13.16
CA GLY A 39 -1.20 27.24 -12.28
C GLY A 39 -2.58 27.33 -12.94
N ALA A 40 -3.61 27.60 -12.13
CA ALA A 40 -5.00 27.71 -12.58
C ALA A 40 -5.24 28.80 -13.64
N ASN A 41 -4.36 29.79 -13.72
CA ASN A 41 -4.43 30.87 -14.69
C ASN A 41 -3.66 30.57 -15.98
N GLY A 42 -3.03 29.39 -16.09
CA GLY A 42 -2.15 29.00 -17.20
C GLY A 42 -0.75 29.58 -17.12
N ASP A 43 -0.40 30.19 -15.99
CA ASP A 43 0.96 30.61 -15.66
C ASP A 43 1.85 29.38 -15.45
N ALA A 44 3.03 29.39 -16.08
CA ALA A 44 4.02 28.32 -16.00
C ALA A 44 5.23 28.81 -15.19
N LYS A 45 5.62 28.04 -14.17
CA LYS A 45 6.85 28.27 -13.41
C LYS A 45 7.79 27.08 -13.57
N GLU A 46 9.05 27.35 -13.88
CA GLU A 46 10.07 26.29 -14.01
C GLU A 46 10.34 25.64 -12.65
N VAL A 47 10.45 24.31 -12.65
CA VAL A 47 10.70 23.48 -11.47
C VAL A 47 12.05 22.80 -11.67
N TYR A 48 12.90 22.89 -10.66
CA TYR A 48 14.24 22.29 -10.66
C TYR A 48 14.26 21.07 -9.75
N LEU A 49 15.07 20.07 -10.10
CA LEU A 49 15.41 18.95 -9.22
C LEU A 49 15.93 19.49 -7.88
N SER A 50 15.25 19.18 -6.77
CA SER A 50 15.86 19.29 -5.46
C SER A 50 16.63 18.00 -5.17
N GLU A 51 17.80 18.11 -4.54
CA GLU A 51 18.79 17.02 -4.38
C GLU A 51 18.34 15.83 -3.50
N SER A 52 17.05 15.68 -3.21
CA SER A 52 16.53 14.53 -2.48
C SER A 52 15.17 14.09 -3.02
N VAL A 53 15.19 13.24 -4.05
CA VAL A 53 14.03 12.42 -4.43
C VAL A 53 14.51 10.98 -4.58
N ILE A 54 14.04 10.11 -3.69
CA ILE A 54 14.18 8.66 -3.83
C ILE A 54 13.12 8.24 -4.85
N TYR A 55 13.53 7.83 -6.04
CA TYR A 55 12.62 7.24 -7.02
C TYR A 55 12.08 5.91 -6.47
N LYS A 56 10.79 5.87 -6.10
CA LYS A 56 10.09 4.61 -5.81
C LYS A 56 9.70 4.00 -7.16
N LYS A 57 10.21 2.80 -7.45
CA LYS A 57 9.84 2.05 -8.66
C LYS A 57 8.36 1.69 -8.61
N ALA A 58 7.54 2.43 -9.34
CA ALA A 58 6.13 2.09 -9.51
C ALA A 58 6.01 0.92 -10.48
N ASN A 59 5.48 -0.21 -10.00
CA ASN A 59 5.12 -1.33 -10.87
C ASN A 59 3.77 -1.04 -11.52
N TYR A 60 3.78 -0.60 -12.77
CA TYR A 60 2.58 -0.57 -13.59
C TYR A 60 2.46 -1.88 -14.38
N ASN A 61 1.27 -2.48 -14.40
CA ASN A 61 0.94 -3.49 -15.39
C ASN A 61 0.77 -2.77 -16.73
N MET A 62 1.80 -2.79 -17.58
CA MET A 62 1.71 -2.24 -18.92
C MET A 62 0.88 -3.17 -19.80
N SER A 63 -0.32 -2.73 -20.17
CA SER A 63 -1.09 -3.37 -21.23
C SER A 63 -0.47 -3.07 -22.59
N THR A 64 -0.40 -4.06 -23.47
CA THR A 64 0.13 -3.86 -24.83
C THR A 64 -0.73 -2.84 -25.56
N THR A 65 -0.19 -1.66 -25.78
CA THR A 65 -0.87 -0.57 -26.47
C THR A 65 -0.27 -0.43 -27.86
N CYS A 66 -1.12 -0.56 -28.87
CA CYS A 66 -0.74 -0.36 -30.26
C CYS A 66 -1.30 0.96 -30.77
N ILE A 67 -0.44 1.77 -31.38
CA ILE A 67 -0.81 3.02 -32.05
C ILE A 67 -0.60 2.83 -33.54
N ARG A 68 -1.64 3.08 -34.34
CA ARG A 68 -1.56 3.10 -35.80
C ARG A 68 -1.40 4.54 -36.28
N ILE A 69 -0.37 4.79 -37.06
CA ILE A 69 -0.08 6.08 -37.68
C ILE A 69 -0.39 5.96 -39.17
N ASP A 70 -1.34 6.77 -39.63
CA ASP A 70 -1.71 6.88 -41.03
C ASP A 70 -0.86 7.95 -41.73
N HIS A 71 -0.26 7.60 -42.87
CA HIS A 71 0.59 8.48 -43.68
C HIS A 71 -0.16 8.96 -44.92
N TYR A 72 -0.08 10.27 -45.20
CA TYR A 72 -0.69 10.91 -46.36
C TYR A 72 0.35 11.72 -47.14
N SER A 73 0.24 11.73 -48.46
CA SER A 73 1.01 12.60 -49.36
C SER A 73 0.14 13.77 -49.74
N GLY A 74 0.62 14.99 -49.53
CA GLY A 74 -0.05 16.21 -49.97
C GLY A 74 0.66 16.78 -51.19
N ALA A 75 -0.09 17.08 -52.25
CA ALA A 75 0.37 17.95 -53.33
C ALA A 75 -0.58 19.15 -53.42
N GLY A 76 -0.03 20.36 -53.53
CA GLY A 76 -0.78 21.59 -53.60
C GLY A 76 -0.33 22.50 -54.72
N VAL A 77 -1.29 23.07 -55.45
CA VAL A 77 -1.07 24.12 -56.46
C VAL A 77 -2.15 25.18 -56.27
N ASP A 78 -1.75 26.45 -56.24
CA ASP A 78 -2.64 27.62 -56.15
C ASP A 78 -3.66 27.57 -54.99
N GLY A 79 -3.22 27.14 -53.81
CA GLY A 79 -4.02 27.15 -52.59
C GLY A 79 -4.99 25.97 -52.43
N TYR A 80 -5.05 25.07 -53.41
CA TYR A 80 -5.78 23.80 -53.29
C TYR A 80 -4.80 22.68 -52.91
N MET A 81 -5.05 22.05 -51.76
CA MET A 81 -4.29 20.91 -51.26
C MET A 81 -5.09 19.62 -51.45
N THR A 82 -4.50 18.63 -52.14
CA THR A 82 -5.06 17.28 -52.22
C THR A 82 -4.19 16.33 -51.41
N TYR A 83 -4.80 15.52 -50.54
CA TYR A 83 -4.12 14.49 -49.76
C TYR A 83 -4.46 13.12 -50.30
N THR A 84 -3.44 12.30 -50.59
CA THR A 84 -3.59 10.89 -50.97
C THR A 84 -3.02 10.03 -49.86
N TYR A 85 -3.81 9.08 -49.35
CA TYR A 85 -3.33 8.12 -48.36
C TYR A 85 -2.25 7.24 -48.97
N ILE A 86 -1.10 7.14 -48.30
CA ILE A 86 0.05 6.36 -48.77
C ILE A 86 0.12 5.01 -48.06
N GLY A 87 -0.34 4.93 -46.80
CA GLY A 87 -0.30 3.71 -46.01
C GLY A 87 -0.32 4.00 -44.51
N SER A 88 -0.13 2.98 -43.69
CA SER A 88 -0.01 3.14 -42.24
C SER A 88 0.99 2.20 -41.61
N GLU A 89 1.59 2.65 -40.52
CA GLU A 89 2.48 1.86 -39.68
C GLU A 89 1.86 1.71 -38.29
N THR A 90 1.97 0.52 -37.70
CA THR A 90 1.44 0.24 -36.36
C THR A 90 2.59 -0.06 -35.41
N PHE A 91 2.67 0.69 -34.33
CA PHE A 91 3.67 0.54 -33.28
C PHE A 91 3.02 0.02 -32.02
N CYS A 92 3.44 -1.16 -31.57
CA CYS A 92 2.93 -1.78 -30.36
C CYS A 92 3.99 -1.73 -29.26
N PHE A 93 3.58 -1.35 -28.06
CA PHE A 93 4.43 -1.31 -26.87
C PHE A 93 3.84 -2.20 -25.80
N GLY A 94 4.59 -3.20 -25.33
CA GLY A 94 4.18 -4.17 -24.31
C GLY A 94 4.82 -5.54 -24.52
N SER A 95 5.17 -6.21 -23.42
CA SER A 95 5.95 -7.45 -23.28
C SER A 95 5.84 -8.44 -24.46
N GLY A 96 6.75 -8.31 -25.43
CA GLY A 96 7.21 -9.39 -26.29
C GLY A 96 8.54 -9.90 -25.77
N ASN A 97 8.55 -11.10 -25.20
CA ASN A 97 9.74 -11.82 -24.79
C ASN A 97 10.64 -12.04 -26.03
N GLY A 98 11.82 -11.44 -26.08
CA GLY A 98 12.77 -11.59 -27.20
C GLY A 98 14.06 -10.85 -26.89
N GLY A 99 15.14 -11.59 -26.68
CA GLY A 99 16.38 -11.12 -26.05
C GLY A 99 17.30 -10.27 -26.92
N GLY A 100 18.35 -9.78 -26.26
CA GLY A 100 19.47 -9.08 -26.90
C GLY A 100 20.35 -8.41 -25.85
N GLN A 101 21.55 -8.98 -25.63
CA GLN A 101 22.59 -8.47 -24.75
C GLN A 101 23.18 -7.13 -25.23
N THR A 102 23.79 -6.39 -24.30
CA THR A 102 25.13 -5.74 -24.31
C THR A 102 25.07 -4.53 -23.36
N GLU A 103 25.70 -4.60 -22.18
CA GLU A 103 27.11 -4.26 -21.88
C GLU A 103 27.35 -2.75 -21.65
N GLU A 104 28.06 -2.50 -20.54
CA GLU A 104 28.84 -1.32 -20.15
C GLU A 104 28.13 -0.08 -19.55
N ALA A 105 28.29 0.02 -18.23
CA ALA A 105 28.24 1.26 -17.46
C ALA A 105 29.47 2.13 -17.72
N PRO A 106 29.37 3.45 -17.51
CA PRO A 106 30.51 4.22 -17.03
C PRO A 106 30.22 4.92 -15.69
N ASP A 107 31.14 4.65 -14.76
CA ASP A 107 31.48 5.42 -13.57
C ASP A 107 31.98 6.82 -13.94
N LEU A 108 31.45 7.88 -13.29
CA LEU A 108 32.11 9.20 -13.18
C LEU A 108 31.69 9.92 -11.88
N GLY A 109 32.52 9.76 -10.84
CA GLY A 109 33.35 10.86 -10.31
C GLY A 109 32.69 12.10 -9.67
N ASN A 110 32.71 12.11 -8.33
CA ASN A 110 33.06 13.18 -7.37
C ASN A 110 33.34 14.62 -7.90
N ASP A 111 32.70 15.64 -7.32
CA ASP A 111 33.34 16.81 -6.66
C ASP A 111 32.28 17.79 -6.09
N GLY A 112 32.54 18.30 -4.87
CA GLY A 112 31.59 19.06 -4.03
C GLY A 112 31.54 20.59 -4.21
N GLY A 113 30.71 21.26 -3.39
CA GLY A 113 30.75 22.73 -3.26
C GLY A 113 29.52 23.41 -2.62
N THR A 114 29.57 23.55 -1.30
CA THR A 114 28.95 24.51 -0.37
C THR A 114 28.13 25.75 -0.84
N SER A 115 26.97 25.90 -0.17
CA SER A 115 26.40 27.08 0.54
C SER A 115 25.99 28.38 -0.19
N GLY A 116 24.75 28.81 0.05
CA GLY A 116 24.31 30.20 -0.10
C GLY A 116 22.91 30.44 0.47
N ALA A 117 22.82 30.93 1.71
CA ALA A 117 21.57 31.26 2.39
C ALA A 117 21.18 32.74 2.20
N GLY A 118 19.90 32.97 1.88
CA GLY A 118 19.10 34.14 2.27
C GLY A 118 18.81 35.19 1.19
N PRO A 119 17.82 36.09 1.39
CA PRO A 119 16.59 36.00 2.21
C PRO A 119 15.31 36.47 1.48
N ASN A 120 14.14 36.09 2.01
CA ASN A 120 12.80 36.66 1.77
C ASN A 120 12.15 36.41 0.39
N ASP A 121 11.58 35.23 0.21
CA ASP A 121 10.46 35.07 -0.72
C ASP A 121 9.21 34.76 0.13
N TYR A 122 8.31 35.74 0.25
CA TYR A 122 6.99 35.51 0.83
C TYR A 122 6.17 34.70 -0.18
N THR A 123 6.48 33.42 -0.34
CA THR A 123 5.55 32.48 -0.93
C THR A 123 4.49 32.19 0.11
N SER A 124 3.29 32.68 -0.12
CA SER A 124 2.08 32.15 0.52
C SER A 124 1.93 30.68 0.13
N VAL A 125 2.52 29.80 0.93
CA VAL A 125 2.44 28.35 0.76
C VAL A 125 1.23 27.89 1.56
N TYR A 126 0.29 27.26 0.86
CA TYR A 126 -0.75 26.50 1.52
C TYR A 126 -0.12 25.21 2.04
N ASP A 127 -0.35 24.91 3.30
CA ASP A 127 0.03 23.62 3.86
C ASP A 127 -0.88 22.50 3.30
N CYS A 128 -0.61 21.25 3.64
CA CYS A 128 -1.41 20.14 3.08
C CYS A 128 -2.88 20.12 3.55
N HIS A 129 -3.22 20.92 4.57
CA HIS A 129 -4.57 21.07 5.10
C HIS A 129 -5.32 22.23 4.41
N GLY A 130 -4.63 22.99 3.56
CA GLY A 130 -5.19 24.14 2.87
C GLY A 130 -5.13 25.43 3.70
N ASP A 131 -4.32 25.47 4.76
CA ASP A 131 -4.11 26.67 5.56
C ASP A 131 -2.97 27.52 4.97
N LEU A 132 -3.25 28.81 4.76
CA LEU A 132 -2.28 29.79 4.27
C LEU A 132 -1.17 29.98 5.31
N ASN A 133 0.07 29.60 4.96
CA ASN A 133 1.20 29.54 5.88
C ASN A 133 0.94 28.64 7.11
N GLY A 134 0.15 27.59 6.93
CA GLY A 134 -0.08 26.59 7.98
C GLY A 134 1.13 25.69 8.21
N THR A 135 1.07 24.86 9.25
CA THR A 135 2.18 24.00 9.68
C THR A 135 1.95 22.52 9.40
N ALA A 136 0.86 22.17 8.70
CA ALA A 136 0.58 20.79 8.32
C ALA A 136 1.55 20.30 7.23
N ILE A 137 2.00 19.07 7.34
CA ILE A 137 2.96 18.45 6.43
C ILE A 137 2.41 17.15 5.85
N ILE A 138 2.74 16.86 4.60
CA ILE A 138 2.44 15.55 3.99
C ILE A 138 3.45 14.55 4.53
N ASP A 139 2.99 13.58 5.30
CA ASP A 139 3.74 12.38 5.63
C ASP A 139 3.43 11.29 4.60
N THR A 140 4.49 10.62 4.14
CA THR A 140 4.40 9.59 3.10
C THR A 140 3.54 8.39 3.52
N ASN A 141 3.33 8.18 4.83
CA ASN A 141 2.63 7.01 5.35
C ASN A 141 1.13 7.24 5.64
N CYS A 142 0.68 8.48 5.80
CA CYS A 142 -0.68 8.77 6.28
C CYS A 142 -1.33 10.05 5.74
N GLY A 143 -0.68 10.77 4.82
CA GLY A 143 -1.23 12.00 4.25
C GLY A 143 -0.93 13.22 5.12
N CYS A 144 -1.89 14.13 5.29
CA CYS A 144 -1.65 15.42 5.91
C CYS A 144 -1.73 15.39 7.45
N ILE A 145 -0.63 15.70 8.13
CA ILE A 145 -0.50 15.70 9.60
C ILE A 145 0.03 17.04 10.12
N LYS A 146 -0.02 17.27 11.44
CA LYS A 146 0.33 18.50 12.17
C LYS A 146 -0.58 19.68 11.84
N GLY A 147 -0.25 20.87 12.34
CA GLY A 147 -1.05 22.07 12.14
C GLY A 147 -2.48 21.93 12.68
N ASN A 148 -3.47 22.39 11.90
CA ASN A 148 -4.88 22.32 12.29
C ASN A 148 -5.59 21.02 11.87
N THR A 149 -4.84 20.02 11.38
CA THR A 149 -5.41 18.75 10.91
C THR A 149 -6.02 17.90 12.03
N GLY A 150 -5.66 18.15 13.29
CA GLY A 150 -6.04 17.32 14.43
C GLY A 150 -5.18 16.06 14.62
N PHE A 151 -4.13 15.87 13.82
CA PHE A 151 -3.21 14.73 13.91
C PHE A 151 -1.79 15.20 14.22
N GLU A 152 -1.16 14.75 15.30
CA GLU A 152 0.24 15.12 15.61
C GLU A 152 1.26 14.25 14.84
N SER A 153 0.86 13.04 14.44
CA SER A 153 1.69 12.10 13.68
C SER A 153 0.83 11.07 12.94
N CYS A 154 1.43 10.28 12.05
CA CYS A 154 0.75 9.17 11.38
C CYS A 154 0.14 8.11 12.30
N ALA A 155 0.54 8.09 13.56
CA ALA A 155 0.00 7.18 14.54
C ALA A 155 -0.97 7.93 15.46
N ASP A 156 -2.24 7.97 15.06
CA ASP A 156 -3.34 7.99 16.03
C ASP A 156 -4.31 6.82 15.75
N ILE A 157 -3.72 5.62 15.56
CA ILE A 157 -4.36 4.35 15.91
C ILE A 157 -4.58 4.37 17.43
N THR A 158 -5.68 4.99 17.83
CA THR A 158 -5.90 5.52 19.19
C THR A 158 -6.44 4.46 20.14
N GLU A 159 -5.53 3.63 20.65
CA GLU A 159 -5.40 3.16 22.05
C GLU A 159 -4.13 2.28 22.10
N LYS A 160 -3.08 2.67 22.83
CA LYS A 160 -1.79 1.94 22.79
C LYS A 160 -1.91 0.54 23.41
N ILE A 161 -1.33 -0.46 22.74
CA ILE A 161 -1.02 -1.76 23.32
C ILE A 161 -0.06 -1.53 24.50
N LYS A 162 -0.50 -1.87 25.72
CA LYS A 162 0.25 -1.71 26.97
C LYS A 162 1.19 -2.88 27.23
N ASN A 163 0.82 -4.08 26.79
CA ASN A 163 1.68 -5.24 26.91
C ASN A 163 2.87 -5.12 25.95
N GLU A 164 4.08 -4.95 26.50
CA GLU A 164 5.31 -4.71 25.72
C GLU A 164 5.60 -5.80 24.67
N CYS A 165 5.19 -7.04 24.93
CA CYS A 165 5.41 -8.15 23.99
C CYS A 165 4.48 -8.12 22.80
N LEU A 166 3.22 -7.74 23.03
CA LEU A 166 2.26 -7.53 21.94
C LEU A 166 2.63 -6.27 21.16
N ASP A 167 3.01 -5.20 21.86
CA ASP A 167 3.44 -3.92 21.26
C ASP A 167 4.68 -4.09 20.38
N GLY A 168 5.67 -4.89 20.81
CA GLY A 168 6.86 -5.16 20.00
C GLY A 168 6.54 -5.88 18.68
N VAL A 169 5.56 -6.80 18.67
CA VAL A 169 5.12 -7.47 17.44
C VAL A 169 4.31 -6.51 16.56
N TRP A 170 3.44 -5.70 17.15
CA TRP A 170 2.70 -4.66 16.44
C TRP A 170 3.62 -3.65 15.74
N LYS A 171 4.63 -3.13 16.44
CA LYS A 171 5.64 -2.24 15.84
C LYS A 171 6.41 -2.89 14.70
N SER A 172 6.64 -4.21 14.78
CA SER A 172 7.29 -4.95 13.70
C SER A 172 6.37 -5.07 12.48
N LEU A 173 5.05 -5.15 12.67
CA LEU A 173 4.07 -5.08 11.57
C LEU A 173 4.00 -3.68 10.97
N GLU A 174 3.85 -2.64 11.80
CA GLU A 174 3.82 -1.24 11.36
C GLU A 174 5.11 -0.80 10.66
N GLY A 175 6.26 -1.34 11.06
CA GLY A 175 7.55 -1.04 10.42
C GLY A 175 7.76 -1.72 9.06
N ASN A 176 6.97 -2.76 8.74
CA ASN A 176 7.11 -3.56 7.51
C ASN A 176 5.89 -3.33 6.60
N LEU A 177 5.85 -2.14 5.98
CA LEU A 177 4.69 -1.63 5.23
C LEU A 177 4.55 -2.14 3.79
N ASP A 178 5.47 -2.95 3.28
CA ASP A 178 5.51 -3.28 1.85
C ASP A 178 4.58 -4.43 1.41
N GLY A 179 3.86 -5.06 2.35
CA GLY A 179 2.92 -6.16 2.10
C GLY A 179 1.49 -5.70 1.79
N LYS A 180 0.72 -6.49 1.01
CA LYS A 180 -0.69 -6.18 0.65
C LYS A 180 -1.60 -5.98 1.87
N ILE A 181 -1.40 -6.74 2.95
CA ILE A 181 -2.20 -6.61 4.18
C ILE A 181 -1.87 -5.31 4.92
N THR A 182 -0.59 -4.93 4.99
CA THR A 182 -0.18 -3.65 5.58
C THR A 182 -0.63 -2.47 4.72
N SER A 183 -0.63 -2.64 3.39
CA SER A 183 -1.25 -1.69 2.46
C SER A 183 -2.75 -1.55 2.71
N ILE A 184 -3.48 -2.65 2.96
CA ILE A 184 -4.91 -2.60 3.33
C ILE A 184 -5.10 -1.77 4.60
N LEU A 185 -4.29 -2.00 5.64
CA LEU A 185 -4.37 -1.24 6.89
C LEU A 185 -4.22 0.26 6.62
N ASN A 186 -3.17 0.66 5.90
CA ASN A 186 -2.83 2.07 5.67
C ASN A 186 -3.72 2.76 4.62
N SER A 187 -4.21 2.03 3.62
CA SER A 187 -5.07 2.59 2.57
C SER A 187 -6.53 2.68 2.98
N THR A 188 -6.93 1.91 4.01
CA THR A 188 -8.31 1.86 4.48
C THR A 188 -8.48 2.75 5.70
N PHE A 189 -7.63 2.55 6.71
CA PHE A 189 -7.80 3.17 8.02
C PHE A 189 -6.77 4.27 8.26
N GLY A 190 -7.13 5.28 9.05
CA GLY A 190 -6.25 6.43 9.32
C GLY A 190 -6.08 7.37 8.13
N THR A 191 -6.87 7.18 7.06
CA THR A 191 -6.93 8.08 5.89
C THR A 191 -7.76 9.34 6.15
N SER A 192 -8.56 9.34 7.23
CA SER A 192 -9.33 10.48 7.73
C SER A 192 -9.64 10.30 9.20
N ASP A 193 -10.13 11.36 9.87
CA ASP A 193 -10.63 11.30 11.25
C ASP A 193 -11.93 10.50 11.38
N LYS A 194 -12.51 10.07 10.24
CA LYS A 194 -13.77 9.35 10.17
C LYS A 194 -13.61 7.85 10.02
N ILE A 195 -12.46 7.36 9.56
CA ILE A 195 -12.22 5.92 9.30
C ILE A 195 -11.03 5.47 10.14
N ASN A 196 -11.30 4.96 11.34
CA ASN A 196 -10.28 4.69 12.34
C ASN A 196 -10.13 3.19 12.65
N PHE A 197 -8.89 2.74 12.74
CA PHE A 197 -8.53 1.44 13.27
C PHE A 197 -7.86 1.63 14.63
N LYS A 198 -8.24 0.81 15.62
CA LYS A 198 -7.66 0.83 16.97
C LYS A 198 -7.23 -0.57 17.35
N ILE A 199 -6.03 -0.73 17.88
CA ILE A 199 -5.53 -2.03 18.36
C ILE A 199 -5.08 -1.94 19.80
N THR A 200 -5.61 -2.78 20.66
CA THR A 200 -5.42 -2.70 22.11
C THR A 200 -5.18 -4.09 22.69
N ASP A 201 -4.62 -4.17 23.90
CA ASP A 201 -4.59 -5.42 24.65
C ASP A 201 -5.64 -5.43 25.77
N GLY A 202 -6.28 -6.57 25.98
CA GLY A 202 -7.38 -6.71 26.92
C GLY A 202 -7.58 -8.13 27.42
N ASN A 203 -8.47 -8.28 28.40
CA ASN A 203 -8.90 -9.59 28.87
C ASN A 203 -9.95 -10.15 27.90
N ILE A 204 -9.69 -11.34 27.36
CA ILE A 204 -10.63 -12.09 26.54
C ILE A 204 -10.74 -13.49 27.15
N ASP A 205 -11.96 -13.92 27.47
CA ASP A 205 -12.19 -15.19 28.16
C ASP A 205 -11.82 -16.40 27.28
N ASN A 206 -12.14 -16.32 25.97
CA ASN A 206 -11.86 -17.36 25.00
C ASN A 206 -11.34 -16.76 23.69
N GLY A 207 -10.23 -17.31 23.18
CA GLY A 207 -9.61 -16.88 21.93
C GLY A 207 -8.38 -16.00 22.13
N TYR A 208 -7.76 -15.62 21.01
CA TYR A 208 -6.50 -14.86 21.00
C TYR A 208 -6.70 -13.38 20.70
N ALA A 209 -7.73 -13.05 19.93
CA ALA A 209 -8.10 -11.68 19.63
C ALA A 209 -9.59 -11.58 19.28
N ARG A 210 -10.07 -10.35 19.15
CA ARG A 210 -11.43 -10.05 18.69
C ARG A 210 -11.44 -8.72 17.94
N THR A 211 -12.08 -8.72 16.78
CA THR A 211 -12.47 -7.50 16.06
C THR A 211 -13.89 -7.06 16.42
N GLN A 212 -14.09 -5.76 16.59
CA GLN A 212 -15.39 -5.16 16.89
C GLN A 212 -15.55 -3.81 16.19
N VAL A 213 -16.61 -3.67 15.40
CA VAL A 213 -17.05 -2.36 14.89
C VAL A 213 -17.64 -1.55 16.05
N ILE A 214 -17.03 -0.40 16.33
CA ILE A 214 -17.41 0.54 17.39
C ILE A 214 -18.38 1.59 16.85
N LYS A 215 -18.16 2.03 15.61
CA LYS A 215 -18.98 3.05 14.95
C LYS A 215 -19.11 2.72 13.47
N ASP A 216 -20.32 2.87 12.95
CA ASP A 216 -20.60 2.69 11.54
C ASP A 216 -21.83 3.51 11.16
N LYS A 217 -21.62 4.72 10.66
CA LYS A 217 -22.69 5.67 10.37
C LYS A 217 -22.36 6.51 9.15
N LEU A 218 -23.36 6.75 8.31
CA LEU A 218 -23.30 7.79 7.29
C LEU A 218 -23.82 9.10 7.89
N VAL A 219 -22.99 10.15 7.87
CA VAL A 219 -23.37 11.51 8.28
C VAL A 219 -23.05 12.44 7.13
N ASP A 220 -24.07 13.08 6.56
CA ASP A 220 -23.94 14.00 5.42
C ASP A 220 -23.20 13.40 4.21
N GLY A 221 -23.45 12.11 3.94
CA GLY A 221 -22.81 11.38 2.84
C GLY A 221 -21.38 10.90 3.13
N ILE A 222 -20.83 11.23 4.31
CA ILE A 222 -19.50 10.81 4.75
C ILE A 222 -19.63 9.58 5.65
N HIS A 223 -18.83 8.54 5.35
CA HIS A 223 -18.81 7.31 6.14
C HIS A 223 -17.90 7.48 7.36
N ASN A 224 -18.52 7.39 8.55
CA ASN A 224 -17.84 7.35 9.83
C ASN A 224 -17.78 5.90 10.31
N PHE A 225 -16.58 5.33 10.29
CA PHE A 225 -16.29 3.96 10.63
C PHE A 225 -15.16 3.86 11.66
N ASP A 226 -15.44 3.31 12.83
CA ASP A 226 -14.43 3.02 13.85
C ASP A 226 -14.44 1.52 14.13
N VAL A 227 -13.30 0.87 14.02
CA VAL A 227 -13.12 -0.56 14.34
C VAL A 227 -12.01 -0.73 15.37
N LYS A 228 -12.23 -1.67 16.29
CA LYS A 228 -11.28 -2.00 17.35
C LYS A 228 -10.93 -3.48 17.33
N VAL A 229 -9.64 -3.76 17.31
CA VAL A 229 -9.05 -5.07 17.56
C VAL A 229 -8.55 -5.12 18.99
N THR A 230 -9.01 -6.12 19.76
CA THR A 230 -8.49 -6.41 21.10
C THR A 230 -7.68 -7.69 21.06
N LEU A 231 -6.41 -7.63 21.45
CA LEU A 231 -5.51 -8.76 21.61
C LEU A 231 -5.60 -9.31 23.03
N ASN A 232 -5.64 -10.63 23.18
CA ASN A 232 -5.74 -11.28 24.48
C ASN A 232 -4.40 -11.22 25.23
N LYS A 233 -4.31 -10.31 26.20
CA LYS A 233 -3.08 -10.11 26.99
C LYS A 233 -2.74 -11.29 27.92
N ASN A 234 -3.67 -12.21 28.14
CA ASN A 234 -3.47 -13.34 29.06
C ASN A 234 -2.92 -14.57 28.34
N THR A 235 -3.10 -14.68 27.02
CA THR A 235 -2.76 -15.91 26.26
C THR A 235 -1.73 -15.66 25.17
N LEU A 236 -1.79 -14.54 24.46
CA LEU A 236 -0.87 -14.27 23.35
C LEU A 236 0.59 -14.06 23.80
N PRO A 237 0.92 -13.39 24.93
CA PRO A 237 2.31 -13.15 25.29
C PRO A 237 3.13 -14.43 25.49
N SER A 238 2.50 -15.55 25.84
CA SER A 238 3.14 -16.86 25.97
C SER A 238 3.20 -17.66 24.66
N THR A 239 2.91 -17.05 23.51
CA THR A 239 3.06 -17.64 22.17
C THR A 239 4.19 -16.99 21.39
N SER A 240 4.65 -17.60 20.31
CA SER A 240 5.73 -17.05 19.48
C SER A 240 5.31 -15.76 18.79
N LYS A 241 6.29 -14.94 18.40
CA LYS A 241 6.04 -13.68 17.69
C LYS A 241 5.32 -13.88 16.35
N GLU A 242 5.61 -14.97 15.65
CA GLU A 242 4.96 -15.36 14.39
C GLU A 242 3.47 -15.70 14.61
N PHE A 243 3.14 -16.36 15.72
CA PHE A 243 1.76 -16.66 16.09
C PHE A 243 0.97 -15.38 16.40
N ILE A 244 1.57 -14.46 17.16
CA ILE A 244 0.97 -13.15 17.47
C ILE A 244 0.77 -12.35 16.17
N ALA A 245 1.78 -12.28 15.30
CA ALA A 245 1.69 -11.55 14.05
C ALA A 245 0.60 -12.12 13.13
N THR A 246 0.52 -13.45 13.02
CA THR A 246 -0.54 -14.13 12.26
C THR A 246 -1.93 -13.76 12.81
N THR A 247 -2.07 -13.71 14.14
CA THR A 247 -3.32 -13.29 14.79
C THR A 247 -3.66 -11.84 14.44
N ILE A 248 -2.70 -10.92 14.51
CA ILE A 248 -2.94 -9.51 14.20
C ILE A 248 -3.37 -9.32 12.73
N VAL A 249 -2.67 -9.93 11.77
CA VAL A 249 -3.03 -9.80 10.34
C VAL A 249 -4.38 -10.42 10.02
N HIS A 250 -4.78 -11.48 10.73
CA HIS A 250 -6.12 -12.08 10.64
C HIS A 250 -7.20 -11.09 11.08
N GLU A 251 -7.01 -10.41 12.21
CA GLU A 251 -7.97 -9.41 12.70
C GLU A 251 -8.03 -8.16 11.81
N ILE A 252 -6.91 -7.74 11.19
CA ILE A 252 -6.91 -6.64 10.20
C ILE A 252 -7.84 -6.97 9.03
N MET A 253 -7.87 -8.24 8.59
CA MET A 253 -8.75 -8.66 7.49
C MET A 253 -10.23 -8.64 7.89
N HIS A 254 -10.58 -9.04 9.11
CA HIS A 254 -11.95 -8.85 9.61
C HIS A 254 -12.36 -7.37 9.59
N ALA A 255 -11.49 -6.50 10.10
CA ALA A 255 -11.73 -5.05 10.09
C ALA A 255 -11.95 -4.52 8.66
N TYR A 256 -11.13 -4.95 7.71
CA TYR A 256 -11.25 -4.56 6.30
C TYR A 256 -12.56 -5.04 5.64
N PHE A 257 -12.98 -6.27 5.92
CA PHE A 257 -14.25 -6.78 5.39
C PHE A 257 -15.46 -6.08 6.00
N ASP A 258 -15.42 -5.77 7.29
CA ASP A 258 -16.46 -4.99 7.94
C ASP A 258 -16.56 -3.58 7.35
N PHE A 259 -15.42 -2.93 7.07
CA PHE A 259 -15.40 -1.62 6.41
C PHE A 259 -16.06 -1.67 5.02
N ASN A 260 -15.69 -2.66 4.19
CA ASN A 260 -16.24 -2.82 2.83
C ASN A 260 -17.65 -3.41 2.78
N LYS A 261 -18.27 -3.71 3.94
CA LYS A 261 -19.55 -4.40 4.05
C LYS A 261 -19.56 -5.81 3.44
N THR A 262 -18.39 -6.39 3.20
CA THR A 262 -18.23 -7.76 2.74
C THR A 262 -18.57 -8.70 3.89
N HIS A 263 -19.71 -9.39 3.78
CA HIS A 263 -20.25 -10.25 4.83
C HIS A 263 -20.17 -9.60 6.22
N TYR A 264 -20.65 -8.35 6.31
CA TYR A 264 -20.52 -7.48 7.48
C TYR A 264 -20.85 -8.22 8.79
N THR A 265 -19.88 -8.31 9.70
CA THR A 265 -19.93 -9.01 11.00
C THR A 265 -20.26 -10.51 10.95
N GLN A 266 -20.25 -11.13 9.77
CA GLN A 266 -20.52 -12.56 9.56
C GLN A 266 -19.19 -13.32 9.46
N GLN A 267 -18.65 -13.68 10.61
CA GLN A 267 -17.31 -14.26 10.74
C GLN A 267 -17.06 -15.47 9.83
N PHE A 268 -18.02 -16.41 9.76
CA PHE A 268 -17.86 -17.63 8.95
C PHE A 268 -17.69 -17.35 7.45
N GLU A 269 -18.51 -16.45 6.89
CA GLU A 269 -18.41 -16.09 5.47
C GLU A 269 -17.16 -15.24 5.20
N GLN A 270 -16.79 -14.36 6.13
CA GLN A 270 -15.51 -13.65 6.06
C GLN A 270 -14.30 -14.59 6.08
N HIS A 271 -14.35 -15.67 6.87
CA HIS A 271 -13.32 -16.70 6.84
C HIS A 271 -13.25 -17.41 5.48
N LYS A 272 -14.40 -17.69 4.85
CA LYS A 272 -14.42 -18.24 3.48
C LYS A 272 -13.78 -17.30 2.47
N ASP A 273 -14.14 -16.02 2.48
CA ASP A 273 -13.54 -15.00 1.61
C ASP A 273 -12.04 -14.87 1.83
N MET A 274 -11.58 -14.88 3.09
CA MET A 274 -10.15 -14.89 3.40
C MET A 274 -9.47 -16.14 2.84
N ALA A 275 -10.08 -17.31 3.01
CA ALA A 275 -9.53 -18.57 2.54
C ALA A 275 -9.41 -18.63 1.00
N GLU A 276 -10.37 -18.04 0.30
CA GLU A 276 -10.40 -18.02 -1.18
C GLU A 276 -9.42 -16.99 -1.76
N GLY A 277 -9.35 -15.80 -1.18
CA GLY A 277 -8.67 -14.65 -1.79
C GLY A 277 -7.39 -14.17 -1.11
N TYR A 278 -7.14 -14.54 0.15
CA TYR A 278 -6.17 -13.83 1.01
C TYR A 278 -5.12 -14.72 1.71
N ILE A 279 -5.18 -16.05 1.60
CA ILE A 279 -4.20 -16.95 2.28
C ILE A 279 -2.74 -16.60 1.89
N GLU A 280 -2.47 -16.37 0.61
CA GLU A 280 -1.11 -16.04 0.15
C GLU A 280 -0.60 -14.74 0.76
N GLN A 281 -1.49 -13.74 0.88
CA GLN A 281 -1.15 -12.42 1.38
C GLN A 281 -1.02 -12.40 2.88
N LEU A 282 -1.85 -13.15 3.61
CA LEU A 282 -1.68 -13.40 5.04
C LEU A 282 -0.35 -14.10 5.32
N LYS A 283 -0.02 -15.15 4.56
CA LYS A 283 1.25 -15.87 4.67
C LYS A 283 2.43 -14.94 4.37
N ASN A 284 2.37 -14.17 3.29
CA ASN A 284 3.44 -13.22 2.94
C ASN A 284 3.62 -12.15 4.01
N ALA A 285 2.54 -11.56 4.54
CA ALA A 285 2.63 -10.55 5.59
C ALA A 285 3.38 -11.04 6.83
N VAL A 286 3.16 -12.31 7.25
CA VAL A 286 3.91 -12.91 8.36
C VAL A 286 5.38 -13.15 7.97
N LYS A 287 5.62 -13.61 6.74
CA LYS A 287 6.97 -13.88 6.23
C LYS A 287 7.81 -12.62 6.01
N ASP A 288 7.20 -11.50 5.66
CA ASP A 288 7.90 -10.24 5.46
C ASP A 288 8.55 -9.76 6.77
N ILE A 289 7.92 -10.09 7.90
CA ILE A 289 8.42 -9.75 9.24
C ILE A 289 9.34 -10.85 9.79
N TYR A 290 9.00 -12.11 9.52
CA TYR A 290 9.72 -13.29 10.00
C TYR A 290 10.19 -14.14 8.83
N PRO A 291 11.20 -13.71 8.06
CA PRO A 291 11.59 -14.37 6.80
C PRO A 291 12.11 -15.80 6.99
N THR A 292 12.51 -16.16 8.20
CA THR A 292 12.99 -17.50 8.56
C THR A 292 11.88 -18.53 8.73
N ILE A 293 10.60 -18.12 8.80
CA ILE A 293 9.49 -19.08 8.86
C ILE A 293 9.35 -19.82 7.51
N GLY A 294 9.28 -21.15 7.58
CA GLY A 294 9.02 -21.97 6.40
C GLY A 294 7.62 -21.75 5.85
N ASN A 295 7.44 -21.99 4.54
CA ASN A 295 6.14 -21.78 3.89
C ASN A 295 5.06 -22.67 4.50
N LYS A 296 5.40 -23.93 4.80
CA LYS A 296 4.46 -24.90 5.35
C LYS A 296 3.94 -24.45 6.73
N GLU A 297 4.85 -23.94 7.56
CA GLU A 297 4.54 -23.39 8.87
C GLU A 297 3.67 -22.14 8.76
N ALA A 298 4.03 -21.21 7.86
CA ALA A 298 3.25 -19.99 7.65
C ALA A 298 1.82 -20.30 7.16
N TYR A 299 1.64 -21.22 6.21
CA TYR A 299 0.30 -21.66 5.79
C TYR A 299 -0.47 -22.29 6.94
N ALA A 300 0.16 -23.16 7.73
CA ALA A 300 -0.49 -23.80 8.86
C ALA A 300 -0.95 -22.79 9.93
N LEU A 301 -0.15 -21.76 10.23
CA LEU A 301 -0.52 -20.70 11.15
C LEU A 301 -1.71 -19.88 10.62
N VAL A 302 -1.69 -19.51 9.33
CA VAL A 302 -2.81 -18.79 8.69
C VAL A 302 -4.08 -19.63 8.71
N LEU A 303 -4.00 -20.89 8.28
CA LEU A 303 -5.15 -21.79 8.21
C LEU A 303 -5.75 -22.10 9.59
N ASN A 304 -4.95 -22.07 10.65
CA ASN A 304 -5.44 -22.23 12.02
C ASN A 304 -6.50 -21.17 12.41
N GLY A 305 -6.52 -19.99 11.76
CA GLY A 305 -7.54 -18.96 11.97
C GLY A 305 -8.95 -19.35 11.50
N PHE A 306 -9.09 -20.39 10.67
CA PHE A 306 -10.36 -20.75 10.00
C PHE A 306 -11.00 -22.03 10.57
N GLY A 307 -10.91 -22.25 11.88
CA GLY A 307 -11.38 -23.49 12.53
C GLY A 307 -12.90 -23.73 12.42
N ASP A 308 -13.69 -22.70 12.17
CA ASP A 308 -15.12 -22.80 11.87
C ASP A 308 -15.40 -23.31 10.44
N ILE A 309 -14.53 -23.09 9.45
CA ILE A 309 -14.60 -23.75 8.14
C ILE A 309 -14.47 -25.26 8.33
N PHE A 310 -13.51 -25.71 9.14
CA PHE A 310 -13.39 -27.12 9.50
C PHE A 310 -14.67 -27.67 10.17
N GLY A 311 -15.27 -26.89 11.08
CA GLY A 311 -16.48 -27.29 11.80
C GLY A 311 -17.76 -27.33 10.97
N ASN A 312 -17.89 -26.45 9.97
CA ASN A 312 -19.14 -26.26 9.21
C ASN A 312 -19.08 -26.73 7.75
N ASP A 313 -17.89 -26.81 7.14
CA ASP A 313 -17.70 -27.19 5.73
C ASP A 313 -16.42 -28.04 5.55
N LEU A 314 -16.47 -29.26 6.10
CA LEU A 314 -15.34 -30.19 6.09
C LEU A 314 -14.84 -30.55 4.67
N SER A 315 -15.74 -30.56 3.68
CA SER A 315 -15.39 -30.84 2.29
C SER A 315 -14.53 -29.71 1.72
N TYR A 316 -14.94 -28.46 1.93
CA TYR A 316 -14.17 -27.31 1.51
C TYR A 316 -12.84 -27.21 2.28
N TRP A 317 -12.87 -27.45 3.59
CA TRP A 317 -11.66 -27.50 4.41
C TRP A 317 -10.62 -28.50 3.87
N ASN A 318 -11.01 -29.73 3.57
CA ASN A 318 -10.09 -30.73 3.01
C ASN A 318 -9.53 -30.33 1.64
N THR A 319 -10.30 -29.57 0.85
CA THR A 319 -9.83 -29.01 -0.43
C THR A 319 -8.76 -27.94 -0.19
N LEU A 320 -8.96 -27.05 0.80
CA LEU A 320 -7.95 -26.07 1.21
C LEU A 320 -6.66 -26.75 1.67
N LEU A 321 -6.76 -27.77 2.54
CA LEU A 321 -5.60 -28.51 3.02
C LEU A 321 -4.78 -29.12 1.88
N SER A 322 -5.48 -29.77 0.94
CA SER A 322 -4.86 -30.39 -0.24
C SER A 322 -4.15 -29.35 -1.11
N LYS A 323 -4.76 -28.17 -1.32
CA LYS A 323 -4.17 -27.07 -2.11
C LYS A 323 -2.82 -26.62 -1.57
N TYR A 324 -2.64 -26.63 -0.25
CA TYR A 324 -1.40 -26.18 0.40
C TYR A 324 -0.51 -27.32 0.89
N ASN A 325 -0.79 -28.56 0.46
CA ASN A 325 -0.03 -29.76 0.83
C ASN A 325 0.13 -29.92 2.36
N LEU A 326 -0.99 -29.71 3.06
CA LEU A 326 -1.11 -29.83 4.51
C LEU A 326 -2.15 -30.90 4.87
N ASP A 327 -2.06 -31.42 6.08
CA ASP A 327 -3.11 -32.21 6.72
C ASP A 327 -3.49 -31.61 8.08
N ASN A 328 -4.61 -32.08 8.65
CA ASN A 328 -5.12 -31.59 9.94
C ASN A 328 -4.10 -31.74 11.06
N GLN A 329 -3.38 -32.86 11.11
CA GLN A 329 -2.42 -33.13 12.17
C GLN A 329 -1.20 -32.20 12.06
N GLN A 330 -0.76 -31.89 10.83
CA GLN A 330 0.30 -30.93 10.58
C GLN A 330 -0.08 -29.53 11.05
N ILE A 331 -1.30 -29.07 10.75
CA ILE A 331 -1.78 -27.77 11.25
C ILE A 331 -1.77 -27.74 12.78
N ILE A 332 -2.34 -28.76 13.43
CA ILE A 332 -2.39 -28.87 14.89
C ILE A 332 -0.98 -28.87 15.49
N ASN A 333 -0.08 -29.71 14.97
CA ASN A 333 1.29 -29.84 15.49
C ASN A 333 2.08 -28.53 15.33
N ILE A 334 1.99 -27.89 14.17
CA ILE A 334 2.69 -26.62 13.92
C ILE A 334 2.09 -25.53 14.82
N ARG A 335 0.76 -25.39 14.85
CA ARG A 335 0.09 -24.43 15.72
C ARG A 335 0.53 -24.58 17.17
N ASP A 336 0.50 -25.81 17.70
CA ASP A 336 0.84 -26.06 19.09
C ASP A 336 2.33 -25.82 19.36
N ALA A 337 3.20 -26.05 18.37
CA ALA A 337 4.61 -25.74 18.51
C ALA A 337 4.89 -24.23 18.62
N TYR A 338 4.25 -23.42 17.77
CA TYR A 338 4.36 -21.96 17.81
C TYR A 338 3.58 -21.34 18.98
N LYS A 339 2.50 -21.96 19.42
CA LYS A 339 1.72 -21.57 20.61
C LYS A 339 2.51 -21.82 21.90
N ASN A 340 3.27 -22.91 21.98
CA ASN A 340 3.99 -23.33 23.19
C ASN A 340 5.50 -23.02 23.15
N HIS A 341 5.97 -22.20 22.21
CA HIS A 341 7.39 -21.85 21.99
C HIS A 341 8.35 -23.00 21.72
N SER A 342 7.88 -24.19 21.34
CA SER A 342 8.78 -25.21 20.80
C SER A 342 9.22 -24.89 19.36
N SER A 343 8.62 -23.88 18.73
CA SER A 343 9.03 -23.29 17.45
C SER A 343 8.76 -21.78 17.41
N GLY A 344 9.41 -21.10 16.47
CA GLY A 344 9.28 -19.66 16.28
C GLY A 344 10.13 -18.82 17.24
N THR A 345 10.02 -17.50 17.08
CA THR A 345 10.76 -16.52 17.86
C THR A 345 10.04 -16.27 19.19
N LYS A 346 10.75 -16.40 20.30
CA LYS A 346 10.21 -16.11 21.63
C LYS A 346 9.87 -14.62 21.79
N THR A 347 8.86 -14.33 22.59
CA THR A 347 8.56 -12.97 23.05
C THR A 347 9.44 -12.64 24.27
N ALA A 348 9.60 -11.36 24.58
CA ALA A 348 10.31 -10.94 25.80
C ALA A 348 9.56 -11.30 27.11
N CYS A 349 8.30 -11.74 27.01
CA CYS A 349 7.40 -12.07 28.13
C CYS A 349 7.20 -13.58 28.26
N SER A 350 7.94 -14.36 27.46
CA SER A 350 8.00 -15.81 27.58
C SER A 350 8.84 -16.16 28.81
N PRO A 351 8.36 -17.00 29.74
CA PRO A 351 9.15 -17.50 30.86
C PRO A 351 10.45 -18.19 30.44
#